data_AF-A0AB74U7H0-F1
#
_entry.id   AF-A0AB74U7H0-F1
#
_cell.length_a   1.000
_cell.length_b   1.000
_cell.length_c   1.000
_cell.angle_alpha   90.00
_cell.angle_beta   90.00
_cell.angle_gamma   90.00
#
_symmetry.space_group_name_H-M   'P 1'
#
loop_
_entity.id
_entity.type
_entity.pdbx_description
1 polymer ?
#
loop_
_entity_poly.entity_id
_entity_poly.type
_entity_poly.pdbx_seq_one_letter_code
_entity_poly.pdbx_strand_id
1 'polypeptide(L)'
;MKATGISNNFEFLLPGNIALLHGYQYKQMGCDIRIYEEIDPMIDASTGDYRFKTHLCNGVEQEAKAYLIGKELTDLFRGAACITSTLDYEDNPLQHITLQGVIKNGKRIHYNEYPSEAPGLFQEMSRTIAPSAAHTKTFTGTPETLLIEKCKTDTALYALLKYFSFEQNWVTLYRAYDTLNYIYKNDENLEKPFETSEANRFRCSANNYVITETSSRHGYQGEPEKKVSSTMTLREAQKFIRDACHEYVVGRLEE
;
A
#
# COMPACT_ATOMS: atom_id res chain seq x y z
N MET A 1 7.05 -11.94 26.81
CA MET A 1 6.74 -11.77 25.37
C MET A 1 7.94 -12.29 24.59
N LYS A 2 7.85 -13.47 23.95
CA LYS A 2 8.98 -14.10 23.24
C LYS A 2 9.33 -13.30 21.98
N ALA A 3 10.63 -13.11 21.76
CA ALA A 3 11.26 -12.24 20.76
C ALA A 3 10.59 -12.29 19.39
N THR A 4 10.26 -11.12 18.84
CA THR A 4 9.67 -10.94 17.50
C THR A 4 10.62 -11.28 16.35
N GLY A 5 11.75 -11.94 16.61
CA GLY A 5 12.80 -12.17 15.62
C GLY A 5 13.44 -10.89 15.09
N ILE A 6 13.03 -9.71 15.56
CA ILE A 6 13.58 -8.41 15.19
C ILE A 6 14.83 -8.19 16.05
N SER A 7 15.98 -8.11 15.41
CA SER A 7 17.31 -7.96 16.05
C SER A 7 18.09 -6.76 15.52
N ASN A 8 17.39 -5.81 14.91
CA ASN A 8 17.96 -4.55 14.42
C ASN A 8 17.54 -3.37 15.30
N ASN A 9 18.25 -2.24 15.13
CA ASN A 9 18.05 -1.03 15.93
C ASN A 9 17.33 0.07 15.14
N PHE A 10 16.60 -0.29 14.08
CA PHE A 10 15.85 0.66 13.27
C PHE A 10 14.38 0.73 13.68
N GLU A 11 13.87 1.94 13.74
CA GLU A 11 12.50 2.29 14.04
C GLU A 11 12.00 3.30 13.00
N PHE A 12 10.76 3.18 12.58
CA PHE A 12 10.22 3.93 11.46
C PHE A 12 9.06 4.80 11.93
N LEU A 13 9.20 6.12 11.80
CA LEU A 13 8.23 7.08 12.32
C LEU A 13 7.04 7.21 11.36
N LEU A 14 5.85 6.87 11.86
CA LEU A 14 4.58 7.02 11.15
C LEU A 14 3.80 8.19 11.75
N PRO A 15 3.67 9.33 11.05
CA PRO A 15 2.70 10.33 11.43
C PRO A 15 1.31 9.74 11.16
N GLY A 16 0.37 10.00 12.04
CA GLY A 16 -0.97 9.54 11.78
C GLY A 16 -1.96 10.03 12.80
N ASN A 17 -3.21 10.07 12.36
CA ASN A 17 -4.37 10.21 13.21
C ASN A 17 -4.32 9.07 14.26
N ILE A 18 -4.01 9.47 15.50
CA ILE A 18 -3.75 8.62 16.68
C ILE A 18 -4.80 7.51 16.79
N ALA A 19 -6.07 7.83 16.53
CA ALA A 19 -7.19 6.89 16.66
C ALA A 19 -7.10 5.67 15.72
N LEU A 20 -6.47 5.81 14.55
CA LEU A 20 -6.42 4.75 13.55
C LEU A 20 -5.27 3.78 13.80
N LEU A 21 -4.06 4.32 14.03
CA LEU A 21 -2.86 3.51 14.25
C LEU A 21 -2.92 2.74 15.57
N HIS A 22 -3.65 3.26 16.57
CA HIS A 22 -3.90 2.59 17.84
C HIS A 22 -4.52 1.19 17.64
N GLY A 23 -5.45 1.03 16.70
CA GLY A 23 -6.11 -0.25 16.42
C GLY A 23 -5.15 -1.35 15.91
N TYR A 24 -4.02 -0.94 15.32
CA TYR A 24 -3.05 -1.87 14.74
C TYR A 24 -2.07 -2.43 15.79
N GLN A 25 -1.88 -1.78 16.94
CA GLN A 25 -0.87 -2.18 17.93
C GLN A 25 -1.09 -3.59 18.52
N TYR A 26 -2.34 -4.04 18.58
CA TYR A 26 -2.74 -5.22 19.35
C TYR A 26 -2.83 -6.52 18.51
N LYS A 27 -2.70 -6.45 17.18
CA LYS A 27 -2.92 -7.59 16.26
C LYS A 27 -1.77 -7.76 15.26
N GLN A 28 -0.57 -8.06 15.74
CA GLN A 28 0.65 -8.01 14.92
C GLN A 28 1.63 -9.17 15.18
N MET A 29 1.13 -10.39 15.36
CA MET A 29 2.01 -11.54 15.49
C MET A 29 2.45 -12.05 14.12
N GLY A 30 3.77 -12.06 13.89
CA GLY A 30 4.38 -12.62 12.67
C GLY A 30 4.32 -11.71 11.44
N CYS A 31 3.91 -10.46 11.59
CA CYS A 31 3.83 -9.50 10.50
C CYS A 31 5.15 -8.76 10.24
N ASP A 32 5.35 -8.32 9.00
CA ASP A 32 6.51 -7.49 8.61
C ASP A 32 6.49 -6.09 9.23
N ILE A 33 5.30 -5.59 9.57
CA ILE A 33 5.09 -4.24 10.10
C ILE A 33 4.49 -4.35 11.49
N ARG A 34 5.35 -4.16 12.51
CA ARG A 34 4.90 -4.07 13.89
C ARG A 34 4.77 -2.62 14.32
N ILE A 35 3.57 -2.05 14.20
CA ILE A 35 3.20 -0.71 14.66
C ILE A 35 3.02 -0.69 16.18
N TYR A 36 3.61 0.29 16.84
CA TYR A 36 3.47 0.55 18.27
C TYR A 36 3.52 2.05 18.52
N GLU A 37 3.18 2.46 19.73
CA GLU A 37 3.33 3.83 20.20
C GLU A 37 4.38 3.87 21.30
N GLU A 38 5.20 4.92 21.30
CA GLU A 38 6.03 5.23 22.45
C GLU A 38 5.15 5.75 23.59
N ILE A 39 5.22 5.12 24.74
CA ILE A 39 4.50 5.56 25.94
C ILE A 39 5.41 6.51 26.70
N ASP A 40 4.87 7.61 27.22
CA ASP A 40 5.60 8.45 28.16
C ASP A 40 5.74 7.69 29.49
N PRO A 41 6.96 7.31 29.89
CA PRO A 41 7.17 6.49 31.09
C PRO A 41 6.88 7.24 32.39
N MET A 42 6.80 8.57 32.37
CA MET A 42 6.54 9.39 33.57
C MET A 42 5.05 9.45 33.91
N ILE A 43 4.19 9.44 32.89
CA ILE A 43 2.74 9.61 33.06
C ILE A 43 1.92 8.42 32.58
N ASP A 44 2.56 7.38 32.03
CA ASP A 44 1.93 6.18 31.46
C ASP A 44 0.78 6.54 30.50
N ALA A 45 1.05 7.53 29.64
CA ALA A 45 0.06 8.09 28.73
C ALA A 45 0.50 7.97 27.26
N SER A 46 -0.52 7.94 26.39
CA SER A 46 -0.37 8.05 24.94
C SER A 46 0.34 9.34 24.56
N THR A 47 1.35 9.25 23.71
CA THR A 47 2.15 10.38 23.20
C THR A 47 1.76 10.77 21.78
N GLY A 48 1.04 9.91 21.06
CA GLY A 48 0.80 10.03 19.63
C GLY A 48 2.04 9.74 18.77
N ASP A 49 3.16 9.30 19.35
CA ASP A 49 4.38 8.93 18.63
C ASP A 49 4.27 7.47 18.15
N TYR A 50 3.64 7.29 16.99
CA TYR A 50 3.51 5.99 16.35
C TYR A 50 4.73 5.66 15.52
N ARG A 51 5.21 4.43 15.69
CA ARG A 51 6.37 3.90 15.01
C ARG A 51 6.09 2.49 14.55
N PHE A 52 6.90 1.96 13.65
CA PHE A 52 6.95 0.52 13.45
C PHE A 52 8.37 -0.04 13.49
N LYS A 53 8.45 -1.34 13.75
CA LYS A 53 9.66 -2.17 13.58
C LYS A 53 9.39 -3.26 12.55
N THR A 54 10.43 -3.64 11.84
CA THR A 54 10.40 -4.76 10.88
C THR A 54 11.61 -5.65 11.05
N HIS A 55 11.44 -6.95 10.88
CA HIS A 55 12.55 -7.90 10.84
C HIS A 55 13.32 -7.83 9.52
N LEU A 56 12.76 -7.20 8.48
CA LEU A 56 13.40 -7.05 7.17
C LEU A 56 14.66 -6.17 7.23
N CYS A 57 14.83 -5.42 8.32
CA CYS A 57 16.05 -4.66 8.62
C CYS A 57 17.10 -5.46 9.40
N ASN A 58 16.87 -6.74 9.71
CA ASN A 58 17.88 -7.57 10.36
C ASN A 58 19.12 -7.72 9.47
N GLY A 59 20.30 -7.43 10.02
CA GLY A 59 21.56 -7.44 9.27
C GLY A 59 21.73 -6.28 8.28
N VAL A 60 20.80 -5.32 8.26
CA VAL A 60 20.99 -4.07 7.50
C VAL A 60 21.85 -3.14 8.33
N GLU A 61 22.95 -2.66 7.76
CA GLU A 61 23.83 -1.67 8.41
C GLU A 61 23.64 -0.26 7.83
N GLN A 62 23.36 -0.20 6.52
CA GLN A 62 23.22 1.03 5.76
C GLN A 62 21.87 1.70 6.01
N GLU A 63 21.91 2.93 6.49
CA GLU A 63 20.73 3.73 6.84
C GLU A 63 19.85 4.03 5.62
N ALA A 64 20.46 4.23 4.45
CA ALA A 64 19.75 4.42 3.19
C ALA A 64 18.91 3.20 2.84
N LYS A 65 19.49 1.99 2.98
CA LYS A 65 18.77 0.75 2.76
C LYS A 65 17.60 0.64 3.74
N ALA A 66 17.85 0.82 5.04
CA ALA A 66 16.78 0.78 6.05
C ALA A 66 15.65 1.77 5.73
N TYR A 67 15.96 3.00 5.34
CA TYR A 67 14.97 3.99 4.91
C TYR A 67 14.11 3.50 3.75
N LEU A 68 14.72 2.95 2.69
CA LEU A 68 13.98 2.43 1.54
C LEU A 68 13.06 1.26 1.94
N ILE A 69 13.50 0.39 2.86
CA ILE A 69 12.65 -0.69 3.43
C ILE A 69 11.45 -0.09 4.13
N GLY A 70 11.69 0.87 5.02
CA GLY A 70 10.62 1.53 5.76
C GLY A 70 9.62 2.23 4.84
N LYS A 71 10.13 2.92 3.81
CA LYS A 71 9.31 3.64 2.84
C LYS A 71 8.44 2.69 2.04
N GLU A 72 9.02 1.59 1.59
CA GLU A 72 8.33 0.57 0.82
C GLU A 72 7.23 -0.12 1.64
N LEU A 73 7.51 -0.51 2.88
CA LEU A 73 6.51 -1.07 3.79
C LEU A 73 5.38 -0.08 4.09
N THR A 74 5.72 1.19 4.29
CA THR A 74 4.73 2.26 4.51
C THR A 74 3.83 2.44 3.29
N ASP A 75 4.39 2.39 2.09
CA ASP A 75 3.63 2.46 0.84
C ASP A 75 2.68 1.27 0.69
N LEU A 76 3.17 0.05 0.92
CA LEU A 76 2.34 -1.16 0.83
C LEU A 76 1.21 -1.15 1.87
N PHE A 77 1.51 -0.73 3.10
CA PHE A 77 0.50 -0.58 4.15
C PHE A 77 -0.59 0.42 3.76
N ARG A 78 -0.18 1.59 3.26
CA ARG A 78 -1.11 2.60 2.76
C ARG A 78 -1.96 2.09 1.61
N GLY A 79 -1.35 1.42 0.63
CA GLY A 79 -2.06 0.84 -0.50
C GLY A 79 -3.09 -0.20 -0.06
N ALA A 80 -2.70 -1.08 0.86
CA ALA A 80 -3.59 -2.08 1.44
C ALA A 80 -4.77 -1.40 2.17
N ALA A 81 -4.47 -0.42 3.03
CA ALA A 81 -5.48 0.36 3.74
C ALA A 81 -6.41 1.14 2.81
N CYS A 82 -5.94 1.58 1.65
CA CYS A 82 -6.79 2.23 0.65
C CYS A 82 -7.77 1.26 0.00
N ILE A 83 -7.36 0.01 -0.23
CA ILE A 83 -8.19 -1.02 -0.85
C ILE A 83 -9.19 -1.59 0.15
N THR A 84 -8.76 -1.87 1.39
CA THR A 84 -9.58 -2.52 2.44
C THR A 84 -10.53 -1.56 3.15
N SER A 85 -10.35 -0.26 3.00
CA SER A 85 -11.19 0.74 3.65
C SER A 85 -12.59 0.79 3.04
N THR A 86 -13.59 0.93 3.91
CA THR A 86 -14.98 1.21 3.52
C THR A 86 -15.22 2.70 3.22
N LEU A 87 -14.24 3.56 3.50
CA LEU A 87 -14.31 4.99 3.22
C LEU A 87 -13.90 5.30 1.78
N ASP A 88 -14.47 6.37 1.23
CA ASP A 88 -14.01 6.95 -0.03
C ASP A 88 -12.53 7.34 0.03
N TYR A 89 -11.85 7.31 -1.13
CA TYR A 89 -10.41 7.57 -1.20
C TYR A 89 -10.07 8.92 -0.54
N GLU A 90 -10.70 10.01 -0.97
CA GLU A 90 -10.51 11.36 -0.40
C GLU A 90 -10.78 11.44 1.11
N ASP A 91 -11.69 10.62 1.62
CA ASP A 91 -12.10 10.59 3.03
C ASP A 91 -11.29 9.58 3.85
N ASN A 92 -10.39 8.81 3.24
CA ASN A 92 -9.61 7.79 3.91
C ASN A 92 -8.34 8.39 4.54
N PRO A 93 -8.32 8.67 5.86
CA PRO A 93 -7.15 9.24 6.53
C PRO A 93 -5.87 8.39 6.41
N LEU A 94 -5.99 7.07 6.18
CA LEU A 94 -4.83 6.18 6.03
C LEU A 94 -4.07 6.44 4.73
N GLN A 95 -4.68 7.08 3.72
CA GLN A 95 -4.01 7.47 2.48
C GLN A 95 -2.89 8.50 2.69
N HIS A 96 -2.93 9.24 3.80
CA HIS A 96 -1.97 10.30 4.12
C HIS A 96 -0.82 9.82 5.01
N ILE A 97 -0.80 8.54 5.39
CA ILE A 97 0.33 7.96 6.12
C ILE A 97 1.56 7.99 5.21
N THR A 98 2.62 8.63 5.72
CA THR A 98 3.89 8.79 5.01
C THR A 98 5.05 8.56 5.98
N LEU A 99 6.14 7.95 5.54
CA LEU A 99 7.30 7.78 6.42
C LEU A 99 7.93 9.15 6.72
N GLN A 100 7.96 9.57 7.99
CA GLN A 100 8.51 10.88 8.40
C GLN A 100 9.99 10.81 8.76
N GLY A 101 10.49 9.62 9.03
CA GLY A 101 11.87 9.44 9.40
C GLY A 101 12.16 8.05 9.91
N VAL A 102 13.44 7.81 10.11
CA VAL A 102 13.96 6.60 10.70
C VAL A 102 14.74 6.99 11.93
N ILE A 103 14.61 6.18 12.97
CA ILE A 103 15.33 6.30 14.21
C ILE A 103 16.28 5.10 14.27
N LYS A 104 17.55 5.35 14.61
CA LYS A 104 18.56 4.32 14.82
C LYS A 104 19.20 4.54 16.18
N ASN A 105 19.17 3.51 17.03
CA ASN A 105 19.68 3.59 18.41
C ASN A 105 19.08 4.79 19.18
N GLY A 106 17.77 5.04 19.04
CA GLY A 106 17.08 6.14 19.70
C GLY A 106 17.37 7.54 19.13
N LYS A 107 18.15 7.66 18.06
CA LYS A 107 18.43 8.95 17.39
C LYS A 107 17.73 9.03 16.05
N ARG A 108 16.99 10.10 15.81
CA ARG A 108 16.42 10.38 14.49
C ARG A 108 17.54 10.64 13.50
N ILE A 109 17.49 9.95 12.37
CA ILE A 109 18.44 10.16 11.29
C ILE A 109 17.90 11.31 10.42
N HIS A 110 18.76 12.28 10.13
CA HIS A 110 18.44 13.40 9.24
C HIS A 110 18.80 13.01 7.80
N TYR A 111 17.80 13.04 6.92
CA TYR A 111 17.95 12.62 5.54
C TYR A 111 17.78 13.81 4.62
N ASN A 112 18.87 14.24 3.98
CA ASN A 112 18.84 15.32 3.00
C ASN A 112 18.79 14.83 1.55
N GLU A 113 19.11 13.55 1.28
CA GLU A 113 19.30 13.07 -0.10
C GLU A 113 18.98 11.58 -0.24
N TYR A 114 17.70 11.21 -0.24
CA TYR A 114 17.31 9.87 -0.67
C TYR A 114 16.47 9.90 -1.93
N PRO A 115 16.57 8.84 -2.76
CA PRO A 115 15.73 8.71 -3.93
C PRO A 115 14.26 8.81 -3.51
N SER A 116 13.47 9.58 -4.27
CA SER A 116 12.03 9.72 -4.05
C SER A 116 11.28 8.40 -4.22
N GLU A 117 11.89 7.42 -4.87
CA GLU A 117 11.26 6.16 -5.26
C GLU A 117 12.13 4.95 -4.90
N ALA A 118 11.48 3.90 -4.39
CA ALA A 118 12.08 2.60 -4.10
C ALA A 118 11.35 1.48 -4.87
N PRO A 119 11.34 1.48 -6.22
CA PRO A 119 10.56 0.51 -6.97
C PRO A 119 11.11 -0.91 -6.77
N GLY A 120 10.25 -1.84 -6.32
CA GLY A 120 10.54 -3.28 -6.35
C GLY A 120 11.38 -3.82 -5.19
N LEU A 121 11.77 -2.99 -4.21
CA LEU A 121 12.68 -3.41 -3.14
C LEU A 121 12.09 -4.53 -2.28
N PHE A 122 10.78 -4.52 -2.01
CA PHE A 122 10.14 -5.52 -1.16
C PHE A 122 10.23 -6.93 -1.74
N GLN A 123 9.91 -7.10 -3.03
CA GLN A 123 9.97 -8.41 -3.69
C GLN A 123 11.39 -8.98 -3.72
N GLU A 124 12.39 -8.14 -3.94
CA GLU A 124 13.80 -8.54 -3.92
C GLU A 124 14.23 -8.99 -2.51
N MET A 125 13.82 -8.25 -1.48
CA MET A 125 14.14 -8.58 -0.10
C MET A 125 13.45 -9.85 0.40
N SER A 126 12.17 -10.05 0.07
CA SER A 126 11.44 -11.26 0.45
C SER A 126 12.02 -12.52 -0.15
N ARG A 127 12.66 -12.44 -1.33
CA ARG A 127 13.40 -13.57 -1.94
C ARG A 127 14.74 -13.86 -1.25
N THR A 128 15.34 -12.85 -0.65
CA THR A 128 16.71 -12.91 -0.11
C THR A 128 16.73 -13.23 1.39
N ILE A 129 15.68 -12.84 2.11
CA ILE A 129 15.53 -13.10 3.54
C ILE A 129 14.89 -14.48 3.68
N ALA A 130 15.68 -15.46 4.13
CA ALA A 130 15.15 -16.77 4.49
C ALA A 130 14.00 -16.58 5.49
N PRO A 131 12.81 -17.17 5.25
CA PRO A 131 11.71 -17.06 6.19
C PRO A 131 12.22 -17.51 7.55
N SER A 132 12.28 -16.57 8.50
CA SER A 132 12.74 -16.88 9.85
C SER A 132 11.87 -18.04 10.37
N ALA A 133 12.49 -19.08 10.94
CA ALA A 133 11.78 -20.24 11.48
C ALA A 133 10.66 -19.88 12.49
N ALA A 134 10.61 -18.64 12.98
CA ALA A 134 9.53 -18.08 13.78
C ALA A 134 8.24 -17.74 13.01
N HIS A 135 8.25 -17.72 11.66
CA HIS A 135 7.11 -17.43 10.78
C HIS A 135 6.20 -18.65 10.52
N THR A 136 6.49 -19.80 11.14
CA THR A 136 5.66 -21.02 11.06
C THR A 136 4.48 -21.02 12.04
N LYS A 137 4.25 -19.92 12.77
CA LYS A 137 3.09 -19.75 13.65
C LYS A 137 1.96 -19.06 12.92
N THR A 138 0.73 -19.42 13.29
CA THR A 138 -0.52 -18.77 12.88
C THR A 138 -0.35 -17.25 12.86
N PHE A 139 -0.33 -16.68 11.66
CA PHE A 139 -0.27 -15.24 11.45
C PHE A 139 -1.60 -14.65 11.94
N THR A 140 -1.54 -13.76 12.94
CA THR A 140 -2.70 -12.99 13.36
C THR A 140 -2.40 -11.53 13.10
N GLY A 141 -3.16 -10.99 12.14
CA GLY A 141 -2.93 -9.66 11.59
C GLY A 141 -4.22 -8.97 11.24
N THR A 142 -4.11 -7.66 11.02
CA THR A 142 -5.12 -6.89 10.29
C THR A 142 -5.11 -7.28 8.79
N PRO A 143 -6.22 -7.07 8.05
CA PRO A 143 -6.26 -7.30 6.60
C PRO A 143 -5.05 -6.72 5.85
N GLU A 144 -4.62 -5.52 6.22
CA GLU A 144 -3.50 -4.82 5.58
C GLU A 144 -2.18 -5.57 5.76
N THR A 145 -1.89 -6.00 6.99
CA THR A 145 -0.68 -6.78 7.29
C THR A 145 -0.69 -8.16 6.63
N LEU A 146 -1.87 -8.78 6.47
CA LEU A 146 -2.01 -10.05 5.75
C LEU A 146 -1.72 -9.88 4.26
N LEU A 147 -2.18 -8.79 3.66
CA LEU A 147 -1.94 -8.49 2.25
C LEU A 147 -0.48 -8.19 1.97
N ILE A 148 0.21 -7.50 2.88
CA ILE A 148 1.65 -7.28 2.79
C ILE A 148 2.41 -8.61 2.81
N GLU A 149 1.99 -9.57 3.63
CA GLU A 149 2.61 -10.90 3.65
C GLU A 149 2.36 -11.65 2.33
N LYS A 150 1.11 -11.67 1.85
CA LYS A 150 0.73 -12.37 0.61
C LYS A 150 1.41 -11.78 -0.63
N CYS A 151 1.63 -10.46 -0.68
CA CYS A 151 2.21 -9.81 -1.85
C CYS A 151 3.71 -10.13 -2.07
N LYS A 152 4.36 -10.79 -1.10
CA LYS A 152 5.73 -11.31 -1.27
C LYS A 152 5.85 -12.34 -2.38
N THR A 153 4.79 -13.13 -2.58
CA THR A 153 4.74 -14.20 -3.58
C THR A 153 3.76 -13.90 -4.71
N ASP A 154 2.77 -13.03 -4.48
CA ASP A 154 1.86 -12.54 -5.51
C ASP A 154 2.32 -11.17 -6.07
N THR A 155 2.93 -11.22 -7.26
CA THR A 155 3.41 -10.02 -7.96
C THR A 155 2.27 -9.09 -8.39
N ALA A 156 1.10 -9.64 -8.73
CA ALA A 156 -0.03 -8.84 -9.15
C ALA A 156 -0.64 -8.09 -7.96
N LEU A 157 -0.78 -8.77 -6.81
CA LEU A 157 -1.17 -8.13 -5.56
C LEU A 157 -0.18 -7.03 -5.17
N TYR A 158 1.14 -7.30 -5.22
CA TYR A 158 2.15 -6.28 -4.94
C TYR A 158 1.96 -5.03 -5.82
N ALA A 159 1.76 -5.22 -7.13
CA ALA A 159 1.54 -4.12 -8.05
C ALA A 159 0.28 -3.30 -7.68
N LEU A 160 -0.83 -3.97 -7.35
CA LEU A 160 -2.06 -3.30 -6.90
C LEU A 160 -1.83 -2.48 -5.63
N LEU A 161 -1.21 -3.07 -4.60
CA LEU A 161 -0.89 -2.34 -3.37
C LEU A 161 -0.01 -1.11 -3.68
N LYS A 162 1.00 -1.25 -4.54
CA LYS A 162 1.84 -0.12 -4.94
C LYS A 162 1.07 0.96 -5.70
N TYR A 163 0.20 0.61 -6.64
CA TYR A 163 -0.60 1.61 -7.34
C TYR A 163 -1.50 2.39 -6.39
N PHE A 164 -2.15 1.72 -5.43
CA PHE A 164 -2.98 2.39 -4.43
C PHE A 164 -2.18 3.20 -3.40
N SER A 165 -0.87 3.00 -3.33
CA SER A 165 0.02 3.85 -2.53
C SER A 165 0.37 5.17 -3.22
N PHE A 166 0.24 5.27 -4.54
CA PHE A 166 0.51 6.50 -5.27
C PHE A 166 -0.68 7.45 -5.26
N GLU A 167 -0.45 8.68 -5.73
CA GLU A 167 -1.53 9.61 -6.02
C GLU A 167 -2.50 8.98 -7.04
N GLN A 168 -3.79 8.96 -6.69
CA GLN A 168 -4.83 8.36 -7.52
C GLN A 168 -5.29 9.32 -8.60
N ASN A 169 -4.52 9.35 -9.68
CA ASN A 169 -4.88 9.97 -10.95
C ASN A 169 -5.28 8.91 -11.99
N TRP A 170 -5.71 9.37 -13.16
CA TRP A 170 -6.14 8.48 -14.25
C TRP A 170 -5.07 7.49 -14.71
N VAL A 171 -3.78 7.86 -14.70
CA VAL A 171 -2.69 6.95 -15.08
C VAL A 171 -2.55 5.82 -14.06
N THR A 172 -2.52 6.13 -12.77
CA THR A 172 -2.39 5.14 -11.69
C THR A 172 -3.59 4.20 -11.68
N LEU A 173 -4.80 4.73 -11.80
CA LEU A 173 -6.04 3.93 -11.86
C LEU A 173 -6.07 3.03 -13.09
N TYR A 174 -5.58 3.50 -14.24
CA TYR A 174 -5.51 2.69 -15.45
C TYR A 174 -4.50 1.54 -15.33
N ARG A 175 -3.37 1.76 -14.64
CA ARG A 175 -2.42 0.68 -14.33
C ARG A 175 -3.03 -0.40 -13.44
N ALA A 176 -3.81 0.00 -12.43
CA ALA A 176 -4.55 -0.94 -11.60
C ALA A 176 -5.61 -1.69 -12.41
N TYR A 177 -6.36 -1.00 -13.27
CA TYR A 177 -7.31 -1.61 -14.21
C TYR A 177 -6.65 -2.66 -15.12
N ASP A 178 -5.55 -2.31 -15.80
CA ASP A 178 -4.85 -3.24 -16.71
C ASP A 178 -4.34 -4.47 -15.95
N THR A 179 -3.87 -4.27 -14.71
CA THR A 179 -3.40 -5.36 -13.83
C THR A 179 -4.54 -6.29 -13.44
N LEU A 180 -5.67 -5.76 -12.96
CA LEU A 180 -6.83 -6.58 -12.65
C LEU A 180 -7.36 -7.30 -13.91
N ASN A 181 -7.49 -6.59 -15.02
CA ASN A 181 -7.95 -7.18 -16.28
C ASN A 181 -7.04 -8.32 -16.76
N TYR A 182 -5.73 -8.24 -16.52
CA TYR A 182 -4.82 -9.36 -16.75
C TYR A 182 -5.12 -10.53 -15.81
N ILE A 183 -5.30 -10.30 -14.50
CA ILE A 183 -5.63 -11.34 -13.53
C ILE A 183 -6.93 -12.08 -13.93
N TYR A 184 -8.04 -11.35 -14.09
CA TYR A 184 -9.35 -11.93 -14.40
C TYR A 184 -9.42 -12.63 -15.77
N LYS A 185 -8.52 -12.31 -16.70
CA LYS A 185 -8.42 -13.04 -17.97
C LYS A 185 -7.69 -14.37 -17.85
N ASN A 186 -6.80 -14.49 -16.87
CA ASN A 186 -5.94 -15.66 -16.68
C ASN A 186 -6.38 -16.53 -15.50
N ASP A 187 -7.36 -16.10 -14.70
CA ASP A 187 -7.97 -16.88 -13.63
C ASP A 187 -9.43 -17.20 -13.98
N GLU A 188 -9.69 -18.46 -14.35
CA GLU A 188 -11.03 -18.91 -14.77
C GLU A 188 -12.03 -18.98 -13.60
N ASN A 189 -11.56 -18.91 -12.35
CA ASN A 189 -12.41 -18.99 -11.16
C ASN A 189 -12.94 -17.63 -10.70
N LEU A 190 -12.48 -16.55 -11.30
CA LEU A 190 -12.89 -15.19 -10.93
C LEU A 190 -13.95 -14.66 -11.89
N GLU A 191 -15.02 -14.09 -11.34
CA GLU A 191 -16.01 -13.35 -12.13
C GLU A 191 -15.37 -12.10 -12.75
N LYS A 192 -15.69 -11.76 -13.99
CA LYS A 192 -15.01 -10.68 -14.73
C LYS A 192 -15.74 -9.33 -14.55
N PRO A 193 -15.30 -8.43 -13.65
CA PRO A 193 -16.00 -7.17 -13.40
C PRO A 193 -15.92 -6.17 -14.56
N PHE A 194 -15.08 -6.43 -15.58
CA PHE A 194 -14.73 -5.47 -16.63
C PHE A 194 -15.45 -5.66 -17.97
N GLU A 195 -16.43 -6.57 -18.07
CA GLU A 195 -17.30 -6.69 -19.23
C GLU A 195 -18.57 -5.82 -19.11
N THR A 196 -18.44 -4.68 -18.45
CA THR A 196 -19.56 -3.79 -18.07
C THR A 196 -19.54 -2.47 -18.82
N SER A 197 -20.69 -1.79 -18.85
CA SER A 197 -20.79 -0.40 -19.32
C SER A 197 -19.89 0.54 -18.52
N GLU A 198 -19.68 0.28 -17.23
CA GLU A 198 -18.79 1.04 -16.35
C GLU A 198 -17.32 0.94 -16.77
N ALA A 199 -16.84 -0.26 -17.12
CA ALA A 199 -15.48 -0.42 -17.66
C ALA A 199 -15.28 0.33 -18.97
N ASN A 200 -16.32 0.43 -19.81
CA ASN A 200 -16.29 1.27 -21.00
C ASN A 200 -16.21 2.76 -20.66
N ARG A 201 -17.03 3.24 -19.71
CA ARG A 201 -17.01 4.63 -19.22
C ARG A 201 -15.64 5.03 -18.70
N PHE A 202 -15.05 4.17 -17.87
CA PHE A 202 -13.72 4.37 -17.31
C PHE A 202 -12.66 4.55 -18.42
N ARG A 203 -12.58 3.60 -19.35
CA ARG A 203 -11.60 3.63 -20.46
C ARG A 203 -11.79 4.86 -21.37
N CYS A 204 -13.04 5.20 -21.69
CA CYS A 204 -13.34 6.39 -22.49
C CYS A 204 -12.88 7.67 -21.78
N SER A 205 -13.08 7.76 -20.47
CA SER A 205 -12.69 8.94 -19.68
C SER A 205 -11.17 9.02 -19.54
N ALA A 206 -10.51 7.94 -19.14
CA ALA A 206 -9.06 7.90 -18.94
C ALA A 206 -8.21 8.20 -20.19
N ASN A 207 -8.75 7.90 -21.38
CA ASN A 207 -8.09 8.17 -22.67
C ASN A 207 -8.44 9.54 -23.25
N ASN A 208 -9.36 10.30 -22.63
CA ASN A 208 -9.79 11.58 -23.15
C ASN A 208 -9.00 12.73 -22.51
N TYR A 209 -8.02 13.27 -23.24
CA TYR A 209 -7.20 14.39 -22.78
C TYR A 209 -8.03 15.63 -22.40
N VAL A 210 -9.15 15.90 -23.06
CA VAL A 210 -10.02 17.05 -22.72
C VAL A 210 -10.61 16.90 -21.31
N ILE A 211 -10.79 15.66 -20.84
CA ILE A 211 -11.34 15.35 -19.51
C ILE A 211 -10.24 15.21 -18.46
N THR A 212 -9.08 14.69 -18.87
CA THR A 212 -8.04 14.22 -17.95
C THR A 212 -6.77 15.08 -17.96
N GLU A 213 -6.66 16.00 -18.91
CA GLU A 213 -5.57 16.94 -19.11
C GLU A 213 -4.20 16.26 -18.96
N THR A 214 -3.32 16.78 -18.10
CA THR A 214 -1.98 16.24 -17.86
C THR A 214 -1.97 14.85 -17.21
N SER A 215 -3.11 14.38 -16.69
CA SER A 215 -3.27 13.03 -16.14
C SER A 215 -3.77 12.03 -17.18
N SER A 216 -3.96 12.43 -18.44
CA SER A 216 -4.36 11.50 -19.49
C SER A 216 -3.30 10.43 -19.72
N ARG A 217 -3.75 9.21 -20.03
CA ARG A 217 -2.84 8.11 -20.41
C ARG A 217 -2.04 8.45 -21.67
N HIS A 218 -2.64 9.20 -22.58
CA HIS A 218 -2.05 9.61 -23.84
C HIS A 218 -1.85 11.13 -23.85
N GLY A 219 -0.81 11.62 -24.54
CA GLY A 219 -0.64 13.06 -24.75
C GLY A 219 -1.79 13.66 -25.56
N TYR A 220 -1.78 14.98 -25.79
CA TYR A 220 -2.80 15.64 -26.60
C TYR A 220 -2.87 15.05 -28.02
N GLN A 221 -4.04 14.51 -28.40
CA GLN A 221 -4.30 13.87 -29.70
C GLN A 221 -5.31 14.65 -30.57
N GLY A 222 -5.69 15.87 -30.17
CA GLY A 222 -6.73 16.67 -30.83
C GLY A 222 -8.10 16.59 -30.13
N GLU A 223 -9.11 17.25 -30.70
CA GLU A 223 -10.49 17.18 -30.19
C GLU A 223 -11.13 15.82 -30.50
N PRO A 224 -11.79 15.17 -29.53
CA PRO A 224 -12.41 13.87 -29.76
C PRO A 224 -13.56 13.97 -30.78
N GLU A 225 -13.57 13.07 -31.77
CA GLU A 225 -14.54 13.08 -32.89
C GLU A 225 -16.02 12.88 -32.50
N LYS A 226 -16.37 12.59 -31.24
CA LYS A 226 -17.77 12.32 -30.83
C LYS A 226 -18.12 12.82 -29.43
N LYS A 227 -19.36 13.35 -29.31
CA LYS A 227 -20.04 13.67 -28.05
C LYS A 227 -19.98 12.48 -27.09
N VAL A 228 -19.29 12.69 -25.98
CA VAL A 228 -19.03 11.70 -24.93
C VAL A 228 -20.31 11.49 -24.13
N SER A 229 -21.10 10.46 -24.43
CA SER A 229 -22.38 10.26 -23.74
C SER A 229 -22.28 9.51 -22.40
N SER A 230 -21.08 9.15 -21.96
CA SER A 230 -20.89 8.59 -20.61
C SER A 230 -19.46 8.79 -20.10
N THR A 231 -19.18 10.00 -19.63
CA THR A 231 -17.95 10.30 -18.89
C THR A 231 -18.04 9.80 -17.45
N MET A 232 -16.89 9.62 -16.83
CA MET A 232 -16.70 9.27 -15.44
C MET A 232 -15.79 10.35 -14.83
N THR A 233 -16.14 10.83 -13.64
CA THR A 233 -15.29 11.71 -12.84
C THR A 233 -14.13 10.92 -12.22
N LEU A 234 -13.08 11.60 -11.77
CA LEU A 234 -11.95 10.94 -11.11
C LEU A 234 -12.42 10.19 -9.84
N ARG A 235 -13.33 10.78 -9.06
CA ARG A 235 -13.89 10.14 -7.86
C ARG A 235 -14.69 8.87 -8.18
N GLU A 236 -15.54 8.90 -9.21
CA GLU A 236 -16.24 7.70 -9.68
C GLU A 236 -15.25 6.62 -10.14
N ALA A 237 -14.18 7.01 -10.84
CA ALA A 237 -13.14 6.10 -11.29
C ALA A 237 -12.34 5.48 -10.14
N GLN A 238 -11.97 6.29 -9.13
CA GLN A 238 -11.33 5.82 -7.90
C GLN A 238 -12.20 4.77 -7.21
N LYS A 239 -13.49 5.07 -7.03
CA LYS A 239 -14.44 4.13 -6.43
C LYS A 239 -14.55 2.85 -7.25
N PHE A 240 -14.77 2.96 -8.57
CA PHE A 240 -14.92 1.81 -9.46
C PHE A 240 -13.71 0.86 -9.41
N ILE A 241 -12.49 1.40 -9.53
CA ILE A 241 -11.27 0.58 -9.52
C ILE A 241 -10.96 0.04 -8.12
N ARG A 242 -11.18 0.83 -7.06
CA ARG A 242 -11.00 0.36 -5.67
C ARG A 242 -11.94 -0.78 -5.35
N ASP A 243 -13.22 -0.68 -5.69
CA ASP A 243 -14.21 -1.72 -5.39
C ASP A 243 -13.85 -3.04 -6.10
N ALA A 244 -13.42 -2.98 -7.37
CA ALA A 244 -12.91 -4.16 -8.08
C ALA A 244 -11.62 -4.72 -7.46
N CYS A 245 -10.71 -3.87 -6.98
CA CYS A 245 -9.52 -4.33 -6.24
C CYS A 245 -9.89 -4.97 -4.91
N HIS A 246 -10.85 -4.40 -4.18
CA HIS A 246 -11.30 -4.89 -2.88
C HIS A 246 -11.90 -6.29 -3.03
N GLU A 247 -12.75 -6.49 -4.03
CA GLU A 247 -13.33 -7.81 -4.32
C GLU A 247 -12.24 -8.86 -4.58
N TYR A 248 -11.25 -8.54 -5.43
CA TYR A 248 -10.09 -9.42 -5.65
C TYR A 248 -9.32 -9.71 -4.36
N VAL A 249 -9.02 -8.67 -3.58
CA VAL A 249 -8.20 -8.74 -2.37
C VAL A 249 -8.89 -9.50 -1.23
N VAL A 250 -10.20 -9.35 -1.05
CA VAL A 250 -10.96 -10.10 -0.04
C VAL A 250 -10.97 -11.58 -0.35
N GLY A 251 -11.18 -11.97 -1.62
CA GLY A 251 -11.04 -13.37 -2.01
C GLY A 251 -9.68 -13.96 -1.64
N ARG A 252 -8.60 -13.17 -1.77
CA ARG A 252 -7.25 -13.58 -1.35
C ARG A 252 -7.06 -13.70 0.16
N LEU A 253 -7.84 -13.01 0.98
CA LEU A 253 -7.74 -13.11 2.44
C LEU A 253 -8.43 -14.37 2.99
N GLU A 254 -9.35 -14.95 2.22
CA GLU A 254 -10.09 -16.16 2.58
C GLU A 254 -9.38 -17.47 2.17
N GLU A 255 -8.39 -17.39 1.27
CA GLU A 255 -7.45 -18.46 0.87
C GLU A 255 -6.34 -18.74 1.90
#